data_AF-W9YVP1-F1
#
_entry.id   AF-W9YVP1-F1
#
_cell.length_a   1.000
_cell.length_b   1.000
_cell.length_c   1.000
_cell.angle_alpha   90.00
_cell.angle_beta   90.00
_cell.angle_gamma   90.00
#
_symmetry.space_group_name_H-M   'P 1'
#
loop_
_entity.id
_entity.type
_entity.pdbx_description
1 polymer ?
#
loop_
_entity_poly.entity_id
_entity_poly.type
_entity_poly.pdbx_seq_one_letter_code
_entity_poly.pdbx_strand_id
1 'polypeptide(L)'
;MPIIVVIERTTGQPQIASNSTIVEFSPWETGSYDPELAAFAPLKHVGSDFDNGTIKRNGDCIAGVDNAGFVIGTSSSLFNQAFLQIGKAEDVPDTLLDAINNTLEDIGEENRDIASWPNPFYKYNPRNNSNADSTILALVDGGEDLQNMPLHPLILSDRQVDVIFAVDGSADTKTQWPNASSQKSHIKILLSILALTKSRPSSGATQDSNNSSGPLIVYLPIAPYTYQSNFTTFDLEYSNADRNEIIRNGYNVATMGNGTVDSDWPPCVGCAILARSLARTDTKYHPNVQIALGSTVGTVRRTRRRRGHMSRSRLSPVA
;
A
#
# COMPACT_ATOMS: atom_id res chain seq x y z
N MET A 1 -3.24 -6.38 12.34
CA MET A 1 -2.42 -7.48 11.79
C MET A 1 -1.36 -6.84 10.91
N PRO A 2 -0.06 -7.05 11.17
CA PRO A 2 1.00 -6.54 10.30
C PRO A 2 1.02 -7.31 8.99
N ILE A 3 1.23 -6.60 7.89
CA ILE A 3 1.43 -7.15 6.55
C ILE A 3 2.63 -6.43 5.95
N ILE A 4 3.59 -7.17 5.44
CA ILE A 4 4.76 -6.65 4.73
C ILE A 4 4.62 -7.04 3.27
N VAL A 5 4.93 -6.11 2.35
CA VAL A 5 4.76 -6.31 0.91
C VAL A 5 6.12 -6.31 0.24
N VAL A 6 6.31 -7.26 -0.66
CA VAL A 6 7.43 -7.33 -1.60
C VAL A 6 6.86 -7.59 -2.98
N ILE A 7 7.70 -7.49 -4.00
CA ILE A 7 7.32 -7.85 -5.36
C ILE A 7 8.24 -8.96 -5.88
N GLU A 8 7.69 -9.82 -6.73
CA GLU A 8 8.48 -10.84 -7.41
C GLU A 8 9.29 -10.22 -8.54
N ARG A 9 10.52 -10.69 -8.67
CA ARG A 9 11.37 -10.43 -9.82
C ARG A 9 11.62 -11.75 -10.55
N THR A 10 11.24 -11.81 -11.82
CA THR A 10 11.50 -12.98 -12.65
C THR A 10 13.01 -13.24 -12.74
N THR A 11 13.41 -14.47 -12.45
CA THR A 11 14.82 -14.90 -12.48
C THR A 11 15.48 -14.56 -13.82
N GLY A 12 16.64 -13.88 -13.79
CA GLY A 12 17.42 -13.53 -14.98
C GLY A 12 16.95 -12.28 -15.74
N GLN A 13 15.95 -11.53 -15.22
CA GLN A 13 15.57 -10.23 -15.78
C GLN A 13 16.18 -9.09 -14.96
N PRO A 14 16.83 -8.08 -15.57
CA PRO A 14 17.44 -6.95 -14.86
C PRO A 14 16.46 -5.83 -14.53
N GLN A 15 15.20 -5.93 -14.94
CA GLN A 15 14.18 -4.90 -14.76
C GLN A 15 12.93 -5.52 -14.14
N ILE A 16 12.34 -4.77 -13.22
CA ILE A 16 11.07 -5.12 -12.57
C ILE A 16 9.94 -4.64 -13.48
N ALA A 17 9.01 -5.54 -13.77
CA ALA A 17 7.89 -5.20 -14.61
C ALA A 17 6.91 -4.33 -13.82
N SER A 18 6.23 -3.40 -14.49
CA SER A 18 5.18 -2.58 -13.87
C SER A 18 3.92 -3.37 -13.46
N ASN A 19 3.90 -4.66 -13.74
CA ASN A 19 2.87 -5.63 -13.35
C ASN A 19 3.48 -6.83 -12.60
N SER A 20 4.55 -6.61 -11.84
CA SER A 20 5.13 -7.65 -10.99
C SER A 20 4.11 -8.18 -9.98
N THR A 21 4.16 -9.50 -9.72
CA THR A 21 3.36 -10.17 -8.71
C THR A 21 3.66 -9.57 -7.33
N ILE A 22 2.62 -9.12 -6.63
CA ILE A 22 2.71 -8.61 -5.26
C ILE A 22 2.66 -9.79 -4.29
N VAL A 23 3.67 -9.95 -3.46
CA VAL A 23 3.72 -10.99 -2.42
C VAL A 23 3.62 -10.34 -1.04
N GLU A 24 2.76 -10.91 -0.21
CA GLU A 24 2.45 -10.43 1.13
C GLU A 24 3.00 -11.41 2.17
N PHE A 25 3.72 -10.89 3.15
CA PHE A 25 4.07 -11.61 4.37
C PHE A 25 3.13 -11.21 5.51
N SER A 26 2.53 -12.21 6.15
CA SER A 26 1.87 -12.10 7.44
C SER A 26 2.61 -12.95 8.49
N PRO A 27 2.28 -12.85 9.78
CA PRO A 27 2.88 -13.73 10.80
C PRO A 27 2.63 -15.23 10.58
N TRP A 28 1.74 -15.63 9.67
CA TRP A 28 1.34 -17.03 9.48
C TRP A 28 1.69 -17.58 8.09
N GLU A 29 1.58 -16.76 7.07
CA GLU A 29 1.68 -17.17 5.68
C GLU A 29 2.31 -16.09 4.80
N THR A 30 2.90 -16.56 3.71
CA THR A 30 3.39 -15.73 2.61
C THR A 30 2.77 -16.17 1.31
N GLY A 31 2.49 -15.24 0.42
CA GLY A 31 1.87 -15.55 -0.87
C GLY A 31 1.26 -14.35 -1.55
N SER A 32 0.45 -14.61 -2.57
CA SER A 32 -0.15 -13.55 -3.38
C SER A 32 -1.60 -13.85 -3.70
N TYR A 33 -2.39 -12.78 -3.80
CA TYR A 33 -3.73 -12.80 -4.36
C TYR A 33 -3.73 -12.60 -5.88
N ASP A 34 -2.60 -12.24 -6.48
CA ASP A 34 -2.50 -11.97 -7.92
C ASP A 34 -2.67 -13.27 -8.72
N PRO A 35 -3.40 -13.25 -9.85
CA PRO A 35 -3.72 -14.46 -10.63
C PRO A 35 -2.51 -15.28 -11.10
N GLU A 36 -1.36 -14.65 -11.23
CA GLU A 36 -0.08 -15.25 -11.61
C GLU A 36 0.37 -16.31 -10.59
N LEU A 37 0.17 -16.03 -9.29
CA LEU A 37 0.52 -16.94 -8.20
C LEU A 37 -0.70 -17.51 -7.48
N ALA A 38 -1.62 -16.66 -6.99
CA ALA A 38 -2.90 -17.00 -6.36
C ALA A 38 -2.80 -18.15 -5.34
N ALA A 39 -1.80 -18.09 -4.45
CA ALA A 39 -1.53 -19.11 -3.45
C ALA A 39 -0.78 -18.55 -2.25
N PHE A 40 -0.94 -19.23 -1.13
CA PHE A 40 -0.26 -18.94 0.13
C PHE A 40 0.39 -20.20 0.70
N ALA A 41 1.54 -20.02 1.33
CA ALA A 41 2.28 -21.05 2.02
C ALA A 41 2.52 -20.64 3.48
N PRO A 42 2.53 -21.60 4.44
CA PRO A 42 2.83 -21.29 5.83
C PRO A 42 4.23 -20.70 5.94
N LEU A 43 4.35 -19.46 6.42
CA LEU A 43 5.61 -18.72 6.48
C LEU A 43 6.67 -19.49 7.29
N LYS A 44 6.23 -20.11 8.40
CA LYS A 44 7.06 -20.99 9.24
C LYS A 44 7.77 -22.10 8.46
N HIS A 45 7.19 -22.58 7.37
CA HIS A 45 7.64 -23.78 6.67
C HIS A 45 8.21 -23.52 5.28
N VAL A 46 8.34 -22.27 4.84
CA VAL A 46 8.75 -21.92 3.46
C VAL A 46 10.08 -22.52 3.05
N GLY A 47 10.99 -22.79 4.00
CA GLY A 47 12.27 -23.44 3.74
C GLY A 47 12.19 -24.93 3.42
N SER A 48 11.02 -25.55 3.50
CA SER A 48 10.83 -26.99 3.24
C SER A 48 10.80 -27.29 1.74
N ASP A 49 11.01 -28.55 1.37
CA ASP A 49 10.94 -29.02 -0.02
C ASP A 49 9.48 -29.13 -0.50
N PHE A 50 8.88 -28.01 -0.85
CA PHE A 50 7.58 -27.98 -1.53
C PHE A 50 7.71 -28.52 -2.96
N ASP A 51 6.75 -29.34 -3.35
CA ASP A 51 6.56 -29.82 -4.72
C ASP A 51 5.06 -29.78 -5.04
N ASN A 52 4.69 -28.92 -6.00
CA ASN A 52 3.33 -28.73 -6.47
C ASN A 52 2.33 -28.45 -5.32
N GLY A 53 2.70 -27.51 -4.44
CA GLY A 53 1.88 -27.05 -3.32
C GLY A 53 1.84 -27.99 -2.11
N THR A 54 2.68 -29.03 -2.07
CA THR A 54 2.71 -29.99 -0.94
C THR A 54 4.13 -30.32 -0.51
N ILE A 55 4.31 -30.61 0.78
CA ILE A 55 5.53 -31.21 1.31
C ILE A 55 5.31 -32.73 1.38
N LYS A 56 6.28 -33.52 0.90
CA LYS A 56 6.18 -34.99 0.92
C LYS A 56 6.06 -35.50 2.35
N ARG A 57 5.30 -36.59 2.57
CA ARG A 57 5.10 -37.18 3.92
C ARG A 57 6.40 -37.56 4.64
N ASN A 58 7.43 -37.95 3.90
CA ASN A 58 8.75 -38.29 4.41
C ASN A 58 9.79 -37.20 4.09
N GLY A 59 9.35 -36.01 3.70
CA GLY A 59 10.22 -34.87 3.45
C GLY A 59 10.53 -34.13 4.74
N ASP A 60 11.64 -33.39 4.74
CA ASP A 60 12.04 -32.59 5.89
C ASP A 60 11.20 -31.31 5.98
N CYS A 61 10.60 -31.08 7.15
CA CYS A 61 9.90 -29.85 7.46
C CYS A 61 10.88 -28.84 8.06
N ILE A 62 11.34 -27.90 7.25
CA ILE A 62 12.32 -26.89 7.63
C ILE A 62 11.58 -25.65 8.14
N ALA A 63 12.10 -25.06 9.23
CA ALA A 63 11.59 -23.82 9.82
C ALA A 63 12.75 -22.88 10.20
N GLY A 64 12.44 -21.61 10.47
CA GLY A 64 13.41 -20.60 10.89
C GLY A 64 13.79 -19.57 9.81
N VAL A 65 13.25 -19.72 8.60
CA VAL A 65 13.38 -18.72 7.52
C VAL A 65 12.44 -17.51 7.76
N ASP A 66 11.44 -17.69 8.61
CA ASP A 66 10.44 -16.71 9.07
C ASP A 66 11.01 -15.65 10.04
N ASN A 67 12.32 -15.41 10.00
CA ASN A 67 12.98 -14.38 10.78
C ASN A 67 12.47 -12.98 10.36
N ALA A 68 11.95 -12.21 11.31
CA ALA A 68 11.39 -10.89 11.03
C ALA A 68 12.40 -9.92 10.40
N GLY A 69 13.68 -9.99 10.79
CA GLY A 69 14.73 -9.17 10.18
C GLY A 69 14.97 -9.52 8.72
N PHE A 70 14.90 -10.80 8.34
CA PHE A 70 15.02 -11.23 6.96
C PHE A 70 13.80 -10.82 6.11
N VAL A 71 12.59 -10.96 6.65
CA VAL A 71 11.35 -10.48 6.00
C VAL A 71 11.39 -8.96 5.77
N ILE A 72 11.74 -8.19 6.80
CA ILE A 72 11.84 -6.73 6.70
C ILE A 72 12.97 -6.33 5.73
N GLY A 73 14.13 -6.99 5.80
CA GLY A 73 15.24 -6.76 4.89
C GLY A 73 14.89 -7.06 3.42
N THR A 74 14.07 -8.09 3.17
CA THR A 74 13.53 -8.40 1.83
C THR A 74 12.66 -7.26 1.30
N SER A 75 11.76 -6.72 2.14
CA SER A 75 10.90 -5.57 1.81
C SER A 75 11.64 -4.25 1.64
N SER A 76 12.93 -4.22 1.97
CA SER A 76 13.80 -3.06 1.89
C SER A 76 15.08 -3.37 1.13
N SER A 77 15.04 -4.33 0.20
CA SER A 77 16.23 -4.77 -0.56
C SER A 77 16.78 -3.68 -1.50
N LEU A 78 16.02 -2.60 -1.75
CA LEU A 78 16.51 -1.37 -2.36
C LEU A 78 17.75 -0.83 -1.63
N PHE A 79 17.82 -1.02 -0.30
CA PHE A 79 18.97 -0.61 0.48
C PHE A 79 20.25 -1.40 0.14
N ASN A 80 20.17 -2.52 -0.56
CA ASN A 80 21.37 -3.16 -1.12
C ASN A 80 22.05 -2.27 -2.17
N GLN A 81 21.29 -1.45 -2.90
CA GLN A 81 21.84 -0.40 -3.75
C GLN A 81 22.28 0.82 -2.94
N ALA A 82 21.59 1.13 -1.84
CA ALA A 82 21.99 2.21 -0.92
C ALA A 82 23.37 1.94 -0.28
N PHE A 83 23.67 0.70 0.09
CA PHE A 83 24.99 0.31 0.62
C PHE A 83 26.14 0.67 -0.34
N LEU A 84 25.89 0.65 -1.65
CA LEU A 84 26.87 1.09 -2.67
C LEU A 84 27.09 2.61 -2.69
N GLN A 85 26.15 3.39 -2.18
CA GLN A 85 26.29 4.84 -2.00
C GLN A 85 26.92 5.16 -0.64
N ILE A 86 26.69 4.33 0.38
CA ILE A 86 27.35 4.44 1.70
C ILE A 86 28.87 4.28 1.56
N GLY A 87 29.35 3.38 0.69
CA GLY A 87 30.77 3.29 0.34
C GLY A 87 31.37 4.57 -0.29
N LYS A 88 30.52 5.54 -0.66
CA LYS A 88 30.90 6.85 -1.21
C LYS A 88 30.58 8.01 -0.27
N ALA A 89 29.95 7.73 0.88
CA ALA A 89 29.66 8.74 1.89
C ALA A 89 30.94 9.06 2.69
N GLU A 90 31.17 10.34 2.96
CA GLU A 90 32.25 10.77 3.85
C GLU A 90 31.88 10.38 5.30
N ASP A 91 32.88 9.97 6.11
CA ASP A 91 32.76 9.62 7.54
C ASP A 91 32.04 8.30 7.92
N VAL A 92 31.98 7.30 7.04
CA VAL A 92 31.51 5.95 7.43
C VAL A 92 32.61 5.19 8.21
N PRO A 93 32.31 4.57 9.37
CA PRO A 93 33.30 3.78 10.11
C PRO A 93 33.88 2.64 9.27
N ASP A 94 35.21 2.52 9.26
CA ASP A 94 35.95 1.53 8.46
C ASP A 94 35.45 0.09 8.67
N THR A 95 35.04 -0.26 9.90
CA THR A 95 34.50 -1.59 10.22
C THR A 95 33.17 -1.90 9.53
N LEU A 96 32.34 -0.88 9.30
CA LEU A 96 31.09 -1.01 8.56
C LEU A 96 31.37 -1.06 7.06
N LEU A 97 32.30 -0.24 6.56
CA LEU A 97 32.75 -0.29 5.16
C LEU A 97 33.34 -1.64 4.80
N ASP A 98 34.17 -2.21 5.68
CA ASP A 98 34.77 -3.53 5.49
C ASP A 98 33.70 -4.64 5.53
N ALA A 99 32.73 -4.56 6.45
CA ALA A 99 31.62 -5.51 6.49
C ALA A 99 30.78 -5.44 5.21
N ILE A 100 30.51 -4.23 4.71
CA ILE A 100 29.78 -3.99 3.47
C ILE A 100 30.56 -4.51 2.26
N ASN A 101 31.85 -4.14 2.11
CA ASN A 101 32.68 -4.54 0.98
C ASN A 101 32.87 -6.06 0.91
N ASN A 102 33.17 -6.71 2.04
CA ASN A 102 33.32 -8.18 2.07
C ASN A 102 32.00 -8.89 1.75
N THR A 103 30.86 -8.33 2.14
CA THR A 103 29.55 -8.91 1.81
C THR A 103 29.17 -8.66 0.34
N LEU A 104 29.58 -7.53 -0.25
CA LEU A 104 29.22 -7.12 -1.61
C LEU A 104 30.16 -7.64 -2.70
N GLU A 105 31.41 -7.98 -2.39
CA GLU A 105 32.31 -8.68 -3.32
C GLU A 105 31.78 -10.09 -3.65
N ASP A 106 31.13 -10.75 -2.69
CA ASP A 106 30.52 -12.07 -2.85
C ASP A 106 29.17 -12.04 -3.61
N ILE A 107 28.52 -10.88 -3.68
CA ILE A 107 27.22 -10.69 -4.36
C ILE A 107 27.45 -10.04 -5.74
N GLY A 108 27.39 -10.85 -6.78
CA GLY A 108 27.56 -10.42 -8.18
C GLY A 108 26.63 -9.26 -8.57
N GLU A 109 27.09 -8.40 -9.49
CA GLU A 109 26.46 -7.11 -9.84
C GLU A 109 24.98 -7.20 -10.26
N GLU A 110 24.53 -8.33 -10.82
CA GLU A 110 23.16 -8.53 -11.32
C GLU A 110 22.13 -8.96 -10.26
N ASN A 111 22.58 -9.39 -9.07
CA ASN A 111 21.74 -9.94 -7.99
C ASN A 111 21.80 -9.12 -6.69
N ARG A 112 22.39 -7.92 -6.73
CA ARG A 112 22.62 -7.13 -5.51
C ARG A 112 21.33 -6.69 -4.84
N ASP A 113 20.24 -6.52 -5.57
CA ASP A 113 18.94 -6.03 -5.11
C ASP A 113 17.94 -7.14 -4.77
N ILE A 114 18.32 -8.41 -4.88
CA ILE A 114 17.41 -9.56 -4.73
C ILE A 114 17.60 -10.25 -3.39
N ALA A 115 16.51 -10.51 -2.70
CA ALA A 115 16.45 -11.49 -1.61
C ALA A 115 16.04 -12.87 -2.17
N SER A 116 16.93 -13.84 -2.00
CA SER A 116 16.72 -15.22 -2.44
C SER A 116 15.98 -16.03 -1.38
N TRP A 117 14.72 -16.37 -1.65
CA TRP A 117 13.91 -17.21 -0.76
C TRP A 117 13.83 -18.64 -1.29
N PRO A 118 13.78 -19.66 -0.42
CA PRO A 118 13.27 -20.97 -0.82
C PRO A 118 11.86 -20.83 -1.40
N ASN A 119 11.58 -21.49 -2.52
CA ASN A 119 10.30 -21.32 -3.22
C ASN A 119 9.24 -22.33 -2.74
N PRO A 120 8.26 -21.93 -1.90
CA PRO A 120 7.17 -22.83 -1.51
C PRO A 120 6.18 -23.10 -2.65
N PHE A 121 6.29 -22.38 -3.78
CA PHE A 121 5.45 -22.49 -4.97
C PHE A 121 6.14 -23.26 -6.10
N TYR A 122 7.21 -23.99 -5.79
CA TYR A 122 7.89 -24.84 -6.76
C TYR A 122 6.90 -25.86 -7.37
N LYS A 123 6.87 -25.90 -8.70
CA LYS A 123 5.94 -26.64 -9.58
C LYS A 123 4.46 -26.36 -9.38
N TYR A 124 4.10 -25.35 -8.58
CA TYR A 124 2.72 -24.95 -8.40
C TYR A 124 2.26 -24.05 -9.55
N ASN A 125 1.13 -24.41 -10.17
CA ASN A 125 0.49 -23.64 -11.25
C ASN A 125 1.44 -23.21 -12.40
N PRO A 126 2.20 -24.14 -13.04
CA PRO A 126 3.29 -23.81 -13.97
C PRO A 126 2.85 -23.12 -15.27
N ARG A 127 1.54 -23.03 -15.52
CA ARG A 127 1.01 -22.29 -16.69
C ARG A 127 0.99 -20.78 -16.46
N ASN A 128 0.87 -20.35 -15.21
CA ASN A 128 0.67 -18.95 -14.83
C ASN A 128 1.80 -18.44 -13.95
N ASN A 129 2.31 -19.28 -13.04
CA ASN A 129 3.39 -18.93 -12.14
C ASN A 129 4.73 -19.03 -12.87
N SER A 130 5.33 -17.89 -13.20
CA SER A 130 6.63 -17.79 -13.85
C SER A 130 7.78 -18.37 -13.02
N ASN A 131 7.59 -18.48 -11.70
CA ASN A 131 8.58 -19.04 -10.77
C ASN A 131 8.39 -20.54 -10.50
N ALA A 132 7.42 -21.21 -11.15
CA ALA A 132 7.11 -22.61 -10.88
C ALA A 132 8.28 -23.57 -11.18
N ASP A 133 9.16 -23.24 -12.14
CA ASP A 133 10.29 -24.09 -12.51
C ASP A 133 11.58 -23.77 -11.71
N SER A 134 11.54 -22.80 -10.80
CA SER A 134 12.68 -22.39 -9.97
C SER A 134 12.50 -22.86 -8.53
N THR A 135 13.55 -23.40 -7.91
CA THR A 135 13.57 -23.70 -6.47
C THR A 135 13.80 -22.46 -5.61
N ILE A 136 14.13 -21.33 -6.25
CA ILE A 136 14.38 -20.04 -5.60
C ILE A 136 13.28 -19.07 -6.03
N LEU A 137 12.69 -18.39 -5.05
CA LEU A 137 11.78 -17.26 -5.24
C LEU A 137 12.57 -15.97 -5.04
N ALA A 138 12.77 -15.21 -6.10
CA ALA A 138 13.47 -13.94 -6.08
C ALA A 138 12.48 -12.81 -5.72
N LEU A 139 12.70 -12.20 -4.56
CA LEU A 139 11.87 -11.12 -4.02
C LEU A 139 12.69 -9.84 -3.89
N VAL A 140 12.04 -8.70 -4.13
CA VAL A 140 12.65 -7.38 -4.03
C VAL A 140 11.74 -6.38 -3.30
N ASP A 141 12.27 -5.21 -3.00
CA ASP A 141 11.57 -4.11 -2.34
C ASP A 141 10.28 -3.72 -3.08
N GLY A 142 9.18 -3.64 -2.32
CA GLY A 142 7.85 -3.34 -2.86
C GLY A 142 7.67 -1.91 -3.39
N GLY A 143 8.64 -1.02 -3.20
CA GLY A 143 8.67 0.32 -3.79
C GLY A 143 9.32 0.39 -5.18
N GLU A 144 10.00 -0.67 -5.64
CA GLU A 144 10.78 -0.64 -6.88
C GLU A 144 9.92 -0.57 -8.16
N ASP A 145 8.63 -0.89 -8.09
CA ASP A 145 7.66 -0.70 -9.17
C ASP A 145 6.89 0.63 -9.07
N LEU A 146 7.37 1.56 -8.23
CA LEU A 146 6.77 2.86 -7.91
C LEU A 146 5.49 2.78 -7.06
N GLN A 147 5.21 1.64 -6.43
CA GLN A 147 4.12 1.45 -5.47
C GLN A 147 4.57 1.62 -4.01
N ASN A 148 5.24 2.73 -3.67
CA ASN A 148 5.75 3.04 -2.32
C ASN A 148 4.72 2.95 -1.17
N MET A 149 3.42 2.93 -1.48
CA MET A 149 2.34 2.82 -0.50
C MET A 149 1.67 1.45 -0.63
N PRO A 150 1.79 0.53 0.35
CA PRO A 150 1.29 -0.84 0.21
C PRO A 150 -0.25 -0.91 0.36
N LEU A 151 -0.98 -0.39 -0.63
CA LEU A 151 -2.44 -0.34 -0.62
C LEU A 151 -3.08 -1.66 -1.09
N HIS A 152 -2.40 -2.41 -1.96
CA HIS A 152 -2.91 -3.65 -2.55
C HIS A 152 -3.50 -4.62 -1.50
N PRO A 153 -2.78 -4.95 -0.40
CA PRO A 153 -3.31 -5.77 0.68
C PRO A 153 -4.64 -5.24 1.25
N LEU A 154 -4.82 -3.92 1.34
CA LEU A 154 -5.93 -3.30 2.06
C LEU A 154 -7.17 -3.07 1.21
N ILE A 155 -7.05 -3.15 -0.13
CA ILE A 155 -8.17 -2.97 -1.06
C ILE A 155 -8.84 -4.30 -1.45
N LEU A 156 -8.31 -5.44 -0.99
CA LEU A 156 -8.90 -6.76 -1.22
C LEU A 156 -10.30 -6.86 -0.62
N SER A 157 -11.27 -7.23 -1.45
CA SER A 157 -12.69 -7.31 -1.05
C SER A 157 -12.93 -8.28 0.12
N ASP A 158 -12.19 -9.38 0.16
CA ASP A 158 -12.30 -10.40 1.20
C ASP A 158 -11.91 -9.88 2.59
N ARG A 159 -11.07 -8.84 2.66
CA ARG A 159 -10.66 -8.21 3.93
C ARG A 159 -11.66 -7.19 4.45
N GLN A 160 -12.62 -6.77 3.62
CA GLN A 160 -13.71 -5.87 4.00
C GLN A 160 -13.24 -4.62 4.76
N VAL A 161 -12.10 -4.05 4.34
CA VAL A 161 -11.55 -2.85 4.95
C VAL A 161 -12.49 -1.68 4.68
N ASP A 162 -12.92 -0.99 5.75
CA ASP A 162 -13.79 0.16 5.65
C ASP A 162 -13.02 1.46 5.36
N VAL A 163 -11.88 1.65 6.01
CA VAL A 163 -11.05 2.86 5.91
C VAL A 163 -9.57 2.51 5.92
N ILE A 164 -8.80 3.21 5.08
CA ILE A 164 -7.35 3.15 5.03
C ILE A 164 -6.79 4.53 5.37
N PHE A 165 -5.93 4.61 6.38
CA PHE A 165 -5.12 5.80 6.63
C PHE A 165 -3.77 5.63 5.92
N ALA A 166 -3.65 6.29 4.77
CA ALA A 166 -2.51 6.19 3.88
C ALA A 166 -1.47 7.26 4.26
N VAL A 167 -0.46 6.88 5.04
CA VAL A 167 0.64 7.76 5.48
C VAL A 167 1.76 7.75 4.45
N ASP A 168 2.02 8.89 3.82
CA ASP A 168 3.01 9.01 2.73
C ASP A 168 4.23 9.81 3.17
N GLY A 169 5.37 9.12 3.24
CA GLY A 169 6.69 9.67 3.52
C GLY A 169 7.60 9.79 2.30
N SER A 170 7.04 9.71 1.08
CA SER A 170 7.82 9.69 -0.16
C SER A 170 8.54 11.02 -0.42
N ALA A 171 9.77 10.94 -0.91
CA ALA A 171 10.57 12.10 -1.31
C ALA A 171 10.34 12.49 -2.80
N ASP A 172 9.09 12.77 -3.19
CA ASP A 172 8.68 12.90 -4.60
C ASP A 172 9.14 14.18 -5.31
N THR A 173 9.48 15.23 -4.55
CA THR A 173 9.79 16.57 -5.09
C THR A 173 11.28 16.90 -4.93
N LYS A 174 11.74 17.95 -5.62
CA LYS A 174 13.11 18.48 -5.43
C LYS A 174 13.42 18.88 -3.98
N THR A 175 12.38 19.16 -3.20
CA THR A 175 12.47 19.49 -1.77
C THR A 175 12.12 18.30 -0.88
N GLN A 176 12.07 17.07 -1.43
CA GLN A 176 11.88 15.80 -0.70
C GLN A 176 10.53 15.70 0.04
N TRP A 177 9.51 16.40 -0.45
CA TRP A 177 8.14 16.26 0.05
C TRP A 177 7.27 15.39 -0.87
N PRO A 178 6.30 14.64 -0.32
CA PRO A 178 5.34 13.87 -1.11
C PRO A 178 4.48 14.78 -1.99
N ASN A 179 4.17 14.32 -3.20
CA ASN A 179 3.24 14.99 -4.11
C ASN A 179 2.09 14.09 -4.59
N ALA A 180 1.92 12.94 -3.93
CA ALA A 180 0.96 11.89 -4.27
C ALA A 180 1.25 11.16 -5.60
N SER A 181 2.48 11.20 -6.13
CA SER A 181 2.87 10.36 -7.27
C SER A 181 2.82 8.88 -6.96
N SER A 182 3.18 8.49 -5.73
CA SER A 182 3.05 7.13 -5.17
C SER A 182 1.62 6.54 -5.31
N GLN A 183 0.59 7.40 -5.22
CA GLN A 183 -0.80 6.99 -5.42
C GLN A 183 -1.15 6.82 -6.89
N LYS A 184 -0.55 7.59 -7.81
CA LYS A 184 -0.91 7.57 -9.23
C LYS A 184 -0.65 6.21 -9.90
N SER A 185 0.27 5.41 -9.37
CA SER A 185 0.48 4.02 -9.81
C SER A 185 -0.71 3.11 -9.42
N HIS A 186 -1.20 3.24 -8.18
CA HIS A 186 -2.37 2.51 -7.66
C HIS A 186 -3.72 2.97 -8.26
N ILE A 187 -3.82 4.24 -8.70
CA ILE A 187 -5.05 4.91 -9.15
C ILE A 187 -5.63 4.37 -10.48
N LYS A 188 -5.07 3.30 -11.07
CA LYS A 188 -5.82 2.53 -12.08
C LYS A 188 -6.91 1.64 -11.47
N ILE A 189 -6.92 1.43 -10.15
CA ILE A 189 -7.90 0.62 -9.43
C ILE A 189 -8.82 1.51 -8.58
N LEU A 190 -9.79 2.12 -9.26
CA LEU A 190 -11.16 2.34 -8.83
C LEU A 190 -11.45 2.71 -7.34
N LEU A 191 -10.93 3.83 -6.79
CA LEU A 191 -11.38 4.31 -5.47
C LEU A 191 -11.59 5.83 -5.38
N SER A 192 -12.63 6.22 -4.63
CA SER A 192 -12.99 7.59 -4.29
C SER A 192 -11.98 8.18 -3.30
N ILE A 193 -11.00 8.94 -3.80
CA ILE A 193 -10.01 9.61 -2.94
C ILE A 193 -10.63 10.88 -2.36
N LEU A 194 -10.76 10.95 -1.03
CA LEU A 194 -11.03 12.19 -0.32
C LEU A 194 -9.69 12.82 0.06
N ALA A 195 -9.11 13.61 -0.85
CA ALA A 195 -7.91 14.38 -0.57
C ALA A 195 -8.29 15.59 0.31
N LEU A 196 -8.01 15.50 1.61
CA LEU A 196 -8.18 16.61 2.56
C LEU A 196 -6.86 17.40 2.64
N THR A 197 -6.51 18.11 1.56
CA THR A 197 -5.41 19.08 1.59
C THR A 197 -5.96 20.51 1.60
N LYS A 198 -5.28 21.39 2.37
CA LYS A 198 -5.63 22.80 2.63
C LYS A 198 -5.65 23.69 1.38
N SER A 199 -5.21 23.18 0.24
CA SER A 199 -5.30 23.85 -1.06
C SER A 199 -6.62 23.49 -1.73
N ARG A 200 -7.51 24.48 -1.81
CA ARG A 200 -8.62 24.63 -2.77
C ARG A 200 -8.60 23.54 -3.87
N PRO A 201 -9.64 22.70 -4.01
CA PRO A 201 -9.59 21.54 -4.89
C PRO A 201 -9.31 22.01 -6.31
N SER A 202 -8.11 21.72 -6.81
CA SER A 202 -7.86 21.66 -8.24
C SER A 202 -8.64 20.45 -8.74
N SER A 203 -9.88 20.71 -9.19
CA SER A 203 -10.62 19.99 -10.22
C SER A 203 -10.09 18.59 -10.53
N GLY A 204 -10.45 17.59 -9.71
CA GLY A 204 -9.95 16.22 -9.92
C GLY A 204 -10.55 15.13 -9.04
N ALA A 205 -11.26 15.47 -7.95
CA ALA A 205 -12.03 14.47 -7.22
C ALA A 205 -13.35 14.18 -7.96
N THR A 206 -13.31 13.27 -8.93
CA THR A 206 -14.51 12.64 -9.47
C THR A 206 -15.12 11.77 -8.38
N GLN A 207 -16.11 12.31 -7.67
CA GLN A 207 -16.98 11.54 -6.80
C GLN A 207 -17.93 10.73 -7.70
N ASP A 208 -17.51 9.52 -8.12
CA ASP A 208 -18.44 8.53 -8.64
C ASP A 208 -19.33 8.05 -7.48
N SER A 209 -20.37 8.85 -7.25
CA SER A 209 -21.36 8.75 -6.19
C SER A 209 -22.39 7.64 -6.43
N ASN A 210 -22.02 6.60 -7.18
CA ASN A 210 -22.83 5.40 -7.34
C ASN A 210 -21.92 4.18 -7.27
N ASN A 211 -21.92 3.51 -6.12
CA ASN A 211 -21.57 2.10 -5.96
C ASN A 211 -20.08 1.70 -5.80
N SER A 212 -19.22 2.56 -5.25
CA SER A 212 -17.89 2.09 -4.82
C SER A 212 -18.00 1.29 -3.52
N SER A 213 -17.85 -0.05 -3.60
CA SER A 213 -17.80 -0.99 -2.47
C SER A 213 -16.45 -1.04 -1.74
N GLY A 214 -15.44 -0.31 -2.22
CA GLY A 214 -14.10 -0.33 -1.64
C GLY A 214 -13.93 0.58 -0.42
N PRO A 215 -12.77 0.49 0.28
CA PRO A 215 -12.48 1.34 1.44
C PRO A 215 -12.53 2.84 1.14
N LEU A 216 -12.68 3.66 2.17
CA LEU A 216 -12.38 5.09 2.09
C LEU A 216 -10.89 5.29 2.37
N ILE A 217 -10.16 6.02 1.52
CA ILE A 217 -8.75 6.35 1.75
C ILE A 217 -8.64 7.75 2.33
N VAL A 218 -8.08 7.85 3.54
CA VAL A 218 -7.66 9.09 4.18
C VAL A 218 -6.16 9.25 3.94
N TYR A 219 -5.80 10.16 3.05
CA TYR A 219 -4.40 10.40 2.68
C TYR A 219 -3.73 11.41 3.62
N LEU A 220 -2.58 11.01 4.17
CA LEU A 220 -1.79 11.75 5.16
C LEU A 220 -0.35 11.93 4.64
N PRO A 221 -0.08 12.94 3.80
CA PRO A 221 1.28 13.24 3.38
C PRO A 221 2.05 13.82 4.56
N ILE A 222 3.31 13.41 4.73
CA ILE A 222 4.20 14.08 5.66
C ILE A 222 4.37 15.54 5.22
N ALA A 223 4.23 16.47 6.16
CA ALA A 223 4.25 17.90 5.90
C ALA A 223 4.84 18.64 7.11
N PRO A 224 5.43 19.82 6.93
CA PRO A 224 6.12 20.53 8.02
C PRO A 224 5.14 21.31 8.90
N TYR A 225 4.50 20.63 9.86
CA TYR A 225 3.65 21.26 10.86
C TYR A 225 4.47 21.99 11.92
N THR A 226 5.47 21.29 12.46
CA THR A 226 6.34 21.81 13.53
C THR A 226 7.82 21.62 13.24
N TYR A 227 8.17 20.77 12.29
CA TYR A 227 9.55 20.45 11.96
C TYR A 227 9.69 20.05 10.48
N GLN A 228 10.82 20.38 9.85
CA GLN A 228 11.12 20.01 8.47
C GLN A 228 11.70 18.59 8.46
N SER A 229 10.81 17.59 8.34
CA SER A 229 11.17 16.16 8.36
C SER A 229 11.42 15.56 6.97
N ASN A 230 11.80 16.38 5.99
CA ASN A 230 12.09 15.96 4.61
C ASN A 230 13.53 15.43 4.49
N PHE A 231 13.85 14.40 5.26
CA PHE A 231 15.12 13.68 5.16
C PHE A 231 15.18 12.84 3.89
N THR A 232 16.39 12.48 3.48
CA THR A 232 16.61 11.62 2.34
C THR A 232 16.40 10.16 2.72
N THR A 233 16.02 9.32 1.75
CA THR A 233 15.94 7.86 1.94
C THR A 233 17.25 7.24 2.42
N PHE A 234 18.38 7.91 2.15
CA PHE A 234 19.72 7.42 2.49
C PHE A 234 20.26 7.97 3.81
N ASP A 235 19.49 8.79 4.52
CA ASP A 235 19.85 9.26 5.86
C ASP A 235 19.61 8.12 6.87
N LEU A 236 20.67 7.44 7.30
CA LEU A 236 20.59 6.28 8.21
C LEU A 236 20.81 6.64 9.68
N GLU A 237 21.27 7.86 9.96
CA GLU A 237 21.53 8.34 11.31
C GLU A 237 20.75 9.62 11.57
N TYR A 238 20.14 9.68 12.76
CA TYR A 238 19.40 10.84 13.23
C TYR A 238 19.81 11.18 14.65
N SER A 239 19.98 12.46 14.95
CA SER A 239 20.15 12.88 16.34
C SER A 239 18.88 12.58 17.16
N ASN A 240 19.02 12.38 18.46
CA ASN A 240 17.87 12.19 19.34
C ASN A 240 16.88 13.37 19.30
N ALA A 241 17.39 14.59 19.05
CA ALA A 241 16.55 15.78 18.91
C ALA A 241 15.72 15.72 17.62
N ASP A 242 16.36 15.41 16.49
CA ASP A 242 15.67 15.29 15.19
C ASP A 242 14.64 14.16 15.22
N ARG A 243 15.00 12.98 15.75
CA ARG A 243 14.06 11.86 15.94
C ARG A 243 12.81 12.29 16.70
N ASN A 244 12.98 13.00 17.81
CA ASN A 244 11.84 13.45 18.63
C ASN A 244 10.97 14.46 17.89
N GLU A 245 11.57 15.40 17.16
CA GLU A 245 10.83 16.39 16.38
C GLU A 245 10.15 15.79 15.13
N ILE A 246 10.74 14.79 14.49
CA ILE A 246 10.11 14.00 13.42
C ILE A 246 8.84 13.31 13.95
N ILE A 247 8.94 12.60 15.08
CA ILE A 247 7.80 11.92 15.71
C ILE A 247 6.71 12.93 16.09
N ARG A 248 7.10 14.06 16.68
CA ARG A 248 6.17 15.14 17.04
C ARG A 248 5.48 15.74 15.82
N ASN A 249 6.22 15.97 14.74
CA ASN A 249 5.67 16.45 13.48
C ASN A 249 4.68 15.43 12.89
N GLY A 250 5.00 14.13 12.92
CA GLY A 250 4.10 13.06 12.50
C GLY A 250 2.79 13.02 13.30
N TYR A 251 2.86 13.20 14.62
CA TYR A 251 1.66 13.38 15.46
C TYR A 251 0.81 14.58 15.00
N ASN A 252 1.44 15.71 14.70
CA ASN A 252 0.75 16.90 14.21
C ASN A 252 0.15 16.70 12.81
N VAL A 253 0.82 15.96 11.92
CA VAL A 253 0.25 15.57 10.61
C VAL A 253 -1.02 14.74 10.82
N ALA A 254 -0.96 13.69 11.65
CA ALA A 254 -2.10 12.79 11.87
C ALA A 254 -3.29 13.46 12.58
N THR A 255 -3.04 14.53 13.33
CA THR A 255 -4.07 15.22 14.15
C THR A 255 -4.46 16.58 13.59
N MET A 256 -3.93 16.99 12.44
CA MET A 256 -4.06 18.35 11.90
C MET A 256 -3.68 19.41 12.95
N GLY A 257 -2.52 19.20 13.61
CA GLY A 257 -2.01 20.03 14.69
C GLY A 257 -2.91 20.01 15.92
N ASN A 258 -3.32 18.83 16.39
CA ASN A 258 -4.31 18.66 17.46
C ASN A 258 -5.61 19.46 17.22
N GLY A 259 -6.09 19.44 15.97
CA GLY A 259 -7.28 20.18 15.55
C GLY A 259 -7.13 21.70 15.45
N THR A 260 -5.91 22.24 15.60
CA THR A 260 -5.69 23.70 15.47
C THR A 260 -5.65 24.16 14.02
N VAL A 261 -5.22 23.29 13.09
CA VAL A 261 -5.23 23.59 11.65
C VAL A 261 -6.62 23.40 11.06
N ASP A 262 -7.33 22.39 11.54
CA ASP A 262 -8.72 22.10 11.18
C ASP A 262 -9.46 21.52 12.39
N SER A 263 -10.38 22.30 12.96
CA SER A 263 -11.18 21.88 14.12
C SER A 263 -12.18 20.78 13.79
N ASP A 264 -12.53 20.62 12.51
CA ASP A 264 -13.45 19.59 12.03
C ASP A 264 -12.71 18.27 11.73
N TRP A 265 -11.38 18.24 11.80
CA TRP A 265 -10.61 17.03 11.53
C TRP A 265 -10.98 15.84 12.44
N PRO A 266 -11.01 15.95 13.79
CA PRO A 266 -11.41 14.84 14.64
C PRO A 266 -12.82 14.28 14.34
N PRO A 267 -13.88 15.09 14.21
CA PRO A 267 -15.18 14.56 13.80
C PRO A 267 -15.15 13.99 12.37
N CYS A 268 -14.43 14.58 11.43
CA CYS A 268 -14.27 14.04 10.07
C CYS A 268 -13.63 12.65 10.06
N VAL A 269 -12.58 12.42 10.83
CA VAL A 269 -11.96 11.11 11.00
C VAL A 269 -12.96 10.11 11.59
N GLY A 270 -13.73 10.51 12.60
CA GLY A 270 -14.82 9.68 13.15
C GLY A 270 -15.88 9.32 12.10
N CYS A 271 -16.24 10.28 11.25
CA CYS A 271 -17.18 10.07 10.15
C CYS A 271 -16.63 9.11 9.10
N ALA A 272 -15.35 9.25 8.73
CA ALA A 272 -14.67 8.35 7.80
C ALA A 272 -14.74 6.90 8.29
N ILE A 273 -14.36 6.66 9.55
CA ILE A 273 -14.38 5.33 10.19
C ILE A 273 -15.77 4.71 10.16
N LEU A 274 -16.82 5.51 10.36
CA LEU A 274 -18.20 5.02 10.40
C LEU A 274 -18.85 4.91 9.01
N ALA A 275 -18.37 5.64 8.00
CA ALA A 275 -19.07 5.81 6.73
C ALA A 275 -19.45 4.48 6.06
N ARG A 276 -18.51 3.54 5.96
CA ARG A 276 -18.73 2.26 5.27
C ARG A 276 -19.57 1.28 6.09
N SER A 277 -19.42 1.23 7.40
CA SER A 277 -20.27 0.39 8.26
C SER A 277 -21.72 0.87 8.27
N LEU A 278 -21.94 2.19 8.28
CA LEU A 278 -23.29 2.78 8.15
C LEU A 278 -23.89 2.47 6.76
N ALA A 279 -23.10 2.56 5.69
CA ALA A 279 -23.54 2.19 4.35
C ALA A 279 -23.92 0.71 4.23
N ARG A 280 -23.13 -0.21 4.82
CA ARG A 280 -23.41 -1.66 4.81
C ARG A 280 -24.68 -2.04 5.59
N THR A 281 -25.01 -1.27 6.63
CA THR A 281 -26.16 -1.54 7.51
C THR A 281 -27.41 -0.75 7.15
N ASP A 282 -27.39 0.05 6.07
CA ASP A 282 -28.45 1.00 5.70
C ASP A 282 -28.83 1.95 6.85
N THR A 283 -27.85 2.29 7.69
CA THR A 283 -28.04 3.20 8.82
C THR A 283 -27.96 4.64 8.34
N LYS A 284 -28.96 5.46 8.67
CA LYS A 284 -28.98 6.88 8.28
C LYS A 284 -27.85 7.67 8.95
N TYR A 285 -27.18 8.50 8.16
CA TYR A 285 -26.18 9.45 8.65
C TYR A 285 -26.79 10.46 9.62
N HIS A 286 -26.09 10.75 10.71
CA HIS A 286 -26.38 11.93 11.53
C HIS A 286 -26.03 13.20 10.75
N PRO A 287 -26.75 14.34 10.90
CA PRO A 287 -26.48 15.56 10.13
C PRO A 287 -25.03 16.05 10.18
N ASN A 288 -24.36 15.90 11.33
CA ASN A 288 -22.94 16.28 11.50
C ASN A 288 -21.98 15.38 10.69
N VAL A 289 -22.38 14.15 10.35
CA VAL A 289 -21.60 13.22 9.51
C VAL A 289 -21.72 13.57 8.03
N GLN A 290 -22.87 14.13 7.63
CA GLN A 290 -23.10 14.59 6.26
C GLN A 290 -22.25 15.83 5.88
N ILE A 291 -21.93 16.68 6.86
CA ILE A 291 -21.11 17.89 6.65
C ILE A 291 -19.64 17.50 6.45
N ALA A 292 -19.14 16.54 7.23
CA ALA A 292 -17.78 16.04 7.17
C ALA A 292 -17.41 15.30 5.87
N LEU A 293 -18.36 14.55 5.28
CA LEU A 293 -18.12 13.74 4.07
C LEU A 293 -18.25 14.54 2.75
N GLY A 294 -18.40 15.86 2.84
CA GLY A 294 -18.73 16.71 1.70
C GLY A 294 -20.23 16.62 1.39
N SER A 295 -20.90 17.76 1.44
CA SER A 295 -22.32 17.91 1.13
C SER A 295 -22.63 17.61 -0.35
N THR A 296 -22.80 16.33 -0.71
CA THR A 296 -23.38 15.90 -2.00
C THR A 296 -24.12 14.55 -1.95
N VAL A 297 -24.58 14.07 -0.79
CA VAL A 297 -25.53 12.94 -0.76
C VAL A 297 -26.94 13.46 -1.03
N GLY A 298 -27.29 13.51 -2.32
CA GLY A 298 -28.63 13.84 -2.78
C GLY A 298 -29.68 12.93 -2.12
N THR A 299 -30.60 13.55 -1.38
CA THR A 299 -31.79 12.91 -0.82
C THR A 299 -32.51 12.09 -1.89
N VAL A 300 -32.49 10.75 -1.79
CA VAL A 300 -33.31 9.87 -2.62
C VAL A 300 -34.77 10.04 -2.21
N ARG A 301 -35.42 11.07 -2.76
CA ARG A 301 -36.87 11.23 -2.68
C ARG A 301 -37.48 10.24 -3.67
N ARG A 302 -37.86 9.06 -3.16
CA ARG A 302 -38.60 8.03 -3.90
C ARG A 302 -39.93 8.62 -4.39
N THR A 303 -39.97 9.19 -5.58
CA THR A 303 -41.22 9.57 -6.25
C THR A 303 -41.92 8.29 -6.68
N ARG A 304 -42.92 7.90 -5.88
CA ARG A 304 -43.84 6.79 -6.16
C ARG A 304 -44.62 7.15 -7.43
N ARG A 305 -44.17 6.68 -8.60
CA ARG A 305 -44.91 6.73 -9.87
C ARG A 305 -46.23 5.98 -9.67
N ARG A 306 -47.33 6.71 -9.41
CA ARG A 306 -48.69 6.17 -9.57
C ARG A 306 -48.91 5.95 -11.05
N ARG A 307 -49.08 4.68 -11.45
CA ARG A 307 -49.69 4.31 -12.73
C ARG A 307 -51.10 4.89 -12.75
N GLY A 308 -51.34 5.86 -13.62
CA GLY A 308 -52.66 6.41 -13.93
C GLY A 308 -53.02 6.05 -15.37
N HIS A 309 -54.21 5.49 -15.55
CA HIS A 309 -54.78 4.93 -16.76
C HIS A 309 -54.78 5.88 -17.97
N MET A 310 -54.55 5.30 -19.15
CA MET A 310 -54.94 5.80 -20.47
C MET A 310 -56.45 6.12 -20.53
N SER A 311 -56.79 7.31 -21.05
CA SER A 311 -58.00 7.52 -21.86
C SER A 311 -57.74 8.58 -22.93
N ARG A 312 -58.19 8.30 -24.15
CA ARG A 312 -58.05 9.09 -25.38
C ARG A 312 -59.23 10.05 -25.57
N SER A 313 -58.97 11.27 -26.06
CA SER A 313 -59.82 12.01 -27.04
C SER A 313 -59.22 13.41 -27.32
N ARG A 314 -58.64 13.65 -28.51
CA ARG A 314 -59.18 14.37 -29.71
C ARG A 314 -59.01 15.92 -29.73
N LEU A 315 -58.16 16.36 -30.68
CA LEU A 315 -58.29 17.45 -31.68
C LEU A 315 -58.50 18.93 -31.27
N SER A 316 -57.42 19.73 -31.47
CA SER A 316 -57.25 21.01 -32.23
C SER A 316 -58.21 22.23 -32.05
N PRO A 317 -57.85 23.45 -32.54
CA PRO A 317 -56.55 24.13 -32.64
C PRO A 317 -56.57 25.63 -32.19
N VAL A 318 -55.36 26.21 -32.11
CA VAL A 318 -54.94 27.59 -32.45
C VAL A 318 -56.00 28.71 -32.51
N ALA A 319 -55.80 29.72 -31.65
CA ALA A 319 -55.81 31.14 -32.01
C ALA A 319 -54.70 31.85 -31.20
#